data_AF-A0A9P0AM28-F1
#
_entry.id   AF-A0A9P0AM28-F1
#
_cell.length_a   1.000
_cell.length_b   1.000
_cell.length_c   1.000
_cell.angle_alpha   90.00
_cell.angle_beta   90.00
_cell.angle_gamma   90.00
#
_symmetry.space_group_name_H-M   'P 1'
#
loop_
_entity.id
_entity.type
_entity.pdbx_description
1 polymer ?
#
loop_
_entity_poly.entity_id
_entity_poly.type
_entity_poly.pdbx_seq_one_letter_code
_entity_poly.pdbx_strand_id
1 'polypeptide(L)'
;MRDLALLLRQMQIIDPNVKLFSDCLRTDQATNLLKSIQIVSGFDPETGLVKKPSMPNRLGPSINIAWDILRNNVLLNQTLPYKGRQKEIFEYDSAQRLFKSEWKFKISSNAEKSRKAALTKV
;
A
#
# COMPACT_ATOMS: atom_id res chain seq x y z
N MET A 1 0.56 -13.55 -4.83
CA MET A 1 1.93 -13.00 -5.05
C MET A 1 2.06 -12.08 -6.27
N ARG A 2 1.36 -12.31 -7.40
CA ARG A 2 1.48 -11.46 -8.62
C ARG A 2 1.13 -9.98 -8.42
N ASP A 3 0.13 -9.67 -7.59
CA ASP A 3 -0.31 -8.28 -7.35
C ASP A 3 0.75 -7.42 -6.66
N LEU A 4 1.47 -7.98 -5.68
CA LEU A 4 2.56 -7.28 -4.98
C LEU A 4 3.75 -7.02 -5.90
N ALA A 5 4.07 -7.95 -6.80
CA ALA A 5 5.13 -7.76 -7.79
C ALA A 5 4.76 -6.66 -8.80
N LEU A 6 3.50 -6.61 -9.23
CA LEU A 6 3.00 -5.51 -10.08
C LEU A 6 3.06 -4.17 -9.34
N LEU A 7 2.71 -4.15 -8.06
CA LEU A 7 2.79 -2.97 -7.22
C LEU A 7 4.24 -2.47 -7.08
N LEU A 8 5.20 -3.37 -6.78
CA LEU A 8 6.62 -3.01 -6.70
C LEU A 8 7.14 -2.45 -8.03
N ARG A 9 6.80 -3.08 -9.14
CA ARG A 9 7.20 -2.59 -10.47
C ARG A 9 6.62 -1.19 -10.74
N GLN A 10 5.37 -0.95 -10.32
CA GLN A 10 4.77 0.37 -10.47
C GLN A 10 5.43 1.42 -9.57
N MET A 11 5.81 1.05 -8.34
CA MET A 11 6.58 1.92 -7.44
C MET A 11 7.94 2.29 -8.04
N GLN A 12 8.65 1.33 -8.63
CA GLN A 12 9.92 1.54 -9.34
C GLN A 12 9.81 2.49 -10.53
N ILE A 13 8.66 2.52 -11.21
CA ILE A 13 8.40 3.47 -12.28
C ILE A 13 8.22 4.89 -11.73
N ILE A 14 7.56 5.03 -10.57
CA ILE A 14 7.33 6.34 -9.95
C ILE A 14 8.60 6.87 -9.28
N ASP A 15 9.32 6.01 -8.58
CA ASP A 15 10.58 6.31 -7.91
C ASP A 15 11.62 5.21 -8.19
N PRO A 16 12.59 5.47 -9.10
CA PRO A 16 13.64 4.51 -9.44
C PRO A 16 14.55 4.12 -8.27
N ASN A 17 14.53 4.84 -7.14
CA ASN A 17 15.31 4.50 -5.96
C ASN A 17 14.71 3.35 -5.14
N VAL A 18 13.43 3.04 -5.35
CA VAL A 18 12.76 1.89 -4.74
C VAL A 18 13.35 0.61 -5.34
N LYS A 19 13.98 -0.23 -4.53
CA LYS A 19 14.56 -1.50 -5.00
C LYS A 19 13.79 -2.69 -4.47
N LEU A 20 13.37 -2.60 -3.22
CA LEU A 20 12.70 -3.65 -2.48
C LEU A 20 11.30 -3.21 -2.07
N PHE A 21 10.44 -4.19 -1.78
CA PHE A 21 9.09 -3.90 -1.30
C PHE A 21 9.08 -3.14 0.03
N SER A 22 10.09 -3.37 0.89
CA SER A 22 10.26 -2.63 2.15
C SER A 22 10.46 -1.13 1.93
N ASP A 23 11.09 -0.73 0.82
CA ASP A 23 11.33 0.68 0.51
C ASP A 23 10.00 1.40 0.25
N CYS A 24 9.02 0.70 -0.32
CA CYS A 24 7.67 1.20 -0.57
C CYS A 24 6.88 1.49 0.73
N LEU A 25 7.30 0.91 1.86
CA LEU A 25 6.57 0.93 3.13
C LEU A 25 7.07 2.02 4.09
N ARG A 26 7.94 2.92 3.61
CA ARG A 26 8.40 4.10 4.35
C ARG A 26 7.38 5.24 4.28
N THR A 27 7.45 6.17 5.22
CA THR A 27 6.47 7.28 5.31
C THR A 27 6.55 8.19 4.09
N ASP A 28 7.77 8.48 3.61
CA ASP A 28 8.02 9.29 2.42
C ASP A 28 7.46 8.67 1.13
N GLN A 29 7.22 7.36 1.12
CA GLN A 29 6.65 6.63 -0.02
C GLN A 29 5.15 6.39 0.07
N ALA A 30 4.49 6.74 1.18
CA ALA A 30 3.07 6.43 1.40
C ALA A 30 2.15 6.97 0.29
N THR A 31 2.41 8.19 -0.18
CA THR A 31 1.66 8.79 -1.30
C THR A 31 1.89 8.05 -2.61
N ASN A 32 3.14 7.70 -2.91
CA ASN A 32 3.52 6.95 -4.11
C ASN A 32 2.91 5.54 -4.09
N LEU A 33 2.85 4.92 -2.91
CA LEU A 33 2.22 3.62 -2.69
C LEU A 33 0.74 3.66 -3.04
N LEU A 34 0.00 4.63 -2.51
CA LEU A 34 -1.43 4.79 -2.82
C LEU A 34 -1.66 5.05 -4.31
N LYS A 35 -0.86 5.93 -4.92
CA LYS A 35 -0.93 6.23 -6.36
C LYS A 35 -0.64 4.99 -7.21
N SER A 36 0.37 4.21 -6.84
CA SER A 36 0.69 2.96 -7.52
C SER A 36 -0.45 1.97 -7.46
N ILE A 37 -1.12 1.85 -6.30
CA ILE A 37 -2.29 0.97 -6.13
C ILE A 37 -3.44 1.41 -7.04
N GLN A 38 -3.70 2.72 -7.17
CA GLN A 38 -4.70 3.24 -8.11
C GLN A 38 -4.37 2.85 -9.55
N ILE A 39 -3.11 3.03 -9.97
CA ILE A 39 -2.66 2.70 -11.33
C ILE A 39 -2.82 1.20 -11.62
N VAL A 40 -2.30 0.31 -10.75
CA VAL A 40 -2.36 -1.14 -11.00
C VAL A 40 -3.79 -1.70 -10.94
N SER A 41 -4.66 -1.05 -10.16
CA SER A 41 -6.09 -1.37 -10.11
C SER A 41 -6.87 -0.84 -11.32
N GLY A 42 -6.25 0.00 -12.14
CA GLY A 42 -6.85 0.64 -13.30
C GLY A 42 -7.91 1.66 -12.91
N PHE A 43 -7.61 2.50 -11.93
CA PHE A 43 -8.45 3.62 -11.53
C PHE A 43 -8.60 4.63 -12.68
N ASP A 44 -9.82 5.07 -12.91
CA ASP A 44 -10.20 6.11 -13.85
C ASP A 44 -10.67 7.35 -13.06
N PRO A 45 -9.96 8.48 -13.14
CA PRO A 45 -10.30 9.68 -12.38
C PRO A 45 -11.62 10.32 -12.81
N GLU A 46 -12.04 10.17 -14.07
CA GLU A 46 -13.28 10.78 -14.58
C GLU A 46 -14.51 10.08 -14.00
N THR A 47 -14.49 8.74 -13.96
CA THR A 47 -15.63 7.95 -13.49
C THR A 47 -15.54 7.58 -12.01
N GLY A 48 -14.34 7.67 -11.42
CA GLY A 48 -14.04 7.18 -10.08
C GLY A 48 -14.13 5.66 -9.96
N LEU A 49 -14.06 4.94 -11.09
CA LEU A 49 -14.16 3.47 -11.15
C LEU A 49 -12.77 2.83 -11.29
N VAL A 50 -12.67 1.56 -10.95
CA VAL A 50 -11.47 0.74 -11.10
C VAL A 50 -11.77 -0.47 -11.97
N LYS A 51 -10.83 -0.82 -12.86
CA LYS A 51 -10.95 -1.99 -13.74
C LYS A 51 -10.83 -3.31 -12.98
N LYS A 52 -10.08 -3.33 -11.87
CA LYS A 52 -9.79 -4.54 -11.08
C LYS A 52 -10.20 -4.37 -9.61
N PRO A 53 -11.51 -4.36 -9.29
CA PRO A 53 -11.99 -4.07 -7.92
C PRO A 53 -11.55 -5.11 -6.88
N SER A 54 -11.25 -6.35 -7.29
CA SER A 54 -10.77 -7.38 -6.37
C SER A 54 -9.31 -7.20 -5.94
N MET A 55 -8.51 -6.44 -6.69
CA MET A 55 -7.08 -6.25 -6.42
C MET A 55 -6.84 -5.41 -5.15
N PRO A 56 -7.49 -4.25 -4.95
CA PRO A 56 -7.43 -3.53 -3.68
C PRO A 56 -7.73 -4.39 -2.45
N ASN A 57 -8.77 -5.23 -2.52
CA ASN A 57 -9.16 -6.10 -1.41
C ASN A 57 -8.09 -7.13 -1.03
N ARG A 58 -7.24 -7.54 -1.98
CA ARG A 58 -6.10 -8.43 -1.71
C ARG A 58 -4.85 -7.64 -1.27
N LEU A 59 -4.61 -6.48 -1.85
CA LEU A 59 -3.44 -5.65 -1.56
C LEU A 59 -3.50 -5.05 -0.15
N GLY A 60 -4.64 -4.49 0.27
CA GLY A 60 -4.76 -3.81 1.57
C GLY A 60 -4.28 -4.68 2.75
N PRO A 61 -4.85 -5.89 2.95
CA PRO A 61 -4.39 -6.80 4.01
C PRO A 61 -2.92 -7.21 3.87
N SER A 62 -2.47 -7.51 2.64
CA SER A 62 -1.08 -7.94 2.38
C SER A 62 -0.06 -6.86 2.76
N ILE A 63 -0.36 -5.59 2.44
CA ILE A 63 0.49 -4.45 2.78
C ILE A 63 0.50 -4.22 4.29
N ASN A 64 -0.66 -4.31 4.97
CA ASN A 64 -0.73 -4.22 6.43
C ASN A 64 0.14 -5.27 7.12
N ILE A 65 0.04 -6.53 6.68
CA ILE A 65 0.87 -7.62 7.20
C ILE A 65 2.35 -7.33 6.97
N ALA A 66 2.72 -6.77 5.81
CA ALA A 66 4.12 -6.42 5.52
C ALA A 66 4.67 -5.35 6.48
N TRP A 67 3.87 -4.33 6.83
CA TRP A 67 4.25 -3.37 7.88
C TRP A 67 4.44 -4.05 9.23
N ASP A 68 3.53 -4.94 9.62
CA ASP A 68 3.63 -5.65 10.90
C ASP A 68 4.90 -6.52 10.95
N ILE A 69 5.25 -7.19 9.85
CA ILE A 69 6.50 -7.96 9.72
C ILE A 69 7.73 -7.05 9.90
N LEU A 70 7.80 -5.92 9.19
CA LEU A 70 8.93 -4.99 9.30
C LEU A 70 9.07 -4.44 10.71
N ARG A 71 7.95 -4.04 11.32
CA ARG A 71 7.90 -3.56 12.70
C ARG A 71 8.39 -4.62 13.69
N ASN A 72 7.94 -5.86 13.54
CA ASN A 72 8.35 -6.96 14.42
C ASN A 72 9.82 -7.32 14.24
N ASN A 73 10.35 -7.26 13.00
CA ASN A 73 11.77 -7.46 12.75
C ASN A 73 12.63 -6.42 13.48
N VAL A 74 12.20 -5.15 13.50
CA VAL A 74 12.89 -4.10 14.28
C VAL A 74 12.84 -4.36 15.78
N LEU A 75 11.68 -4.80 16.30
CA LEU A 75 11.52 -5.14 17.73
C LEU A 75 12.43 -6.29 18.16
N LEU A 76 12.54 -7.32 17.32
CA LEU A 76 13.36 -8.50 17.57
C LEU A 76 14.85 -8.24 17.31
N ASN A 77 15.20 -7.16 16.61
CA ASN A 77 16.58 -6.82 16.32
C ASN A 77 17.33 -6.42 17.60
N GLN A 78 18.25 -7.26 18.07
CA GLN A 78 19.05 -7.00 19.26
C GLN A 78 20.30 -6.14 19.00
N THR A 79 20.66 -5.92 17.73
CA THR A 79 21.86 -5.15 17.36
C THR A 79 21.60 -3.64 17.33
N LEU A 80 20.33 -3.23 17.22
CA LEU A 80 19.95 -1.82 17.23
C LEU A 80 19.80 -1.30 18.66
N PRO A 81 20.39 -0.13 19.00
CA PRO A 81 20.13 0.54 20.26
C PRO A 81 18.63 0.84 20.42
N TYR A 82 18.15 0.87 21.66
CA TYR A 82 16.73 1.11 21.97
C TYR A 82 16.15 2.35 21.26
N LYS A 83 16.86 3.49 21.29
CA LYS A 83 16.44 4.72 20.60
C LYS A 83 16.33 4.53 19.07
N GLY A 84 17.23 3.76 18.46
CA GLY A 84 17.19 3.45 17.03
C GLY A 84 15.98 2.61 16.67
N ARG A 85 15.71 1.55 17.45
CA ARG A 85 14.51 0.73 17.28
C ARG A 85 13.22 1.54 17.38
N GLN A 86 13.13 2.40 18.38
CA GLN A 86 11.92 3.19 18.61
C GLN A 86 11.66 4.19 17.49
N LYS A 87 12.72 4.76 16.90
CA LYS A 87 12.62 5.62 15.72
C LYS A 87 12.09 4.85 14.50
N GLU A 88 12.65 3.67 14.21
CA GLU A 88 12.20 2.87 13.08
C GLU A 88 10.76 2.34 13.24
N ILE A 89 10.38 1.90 14.45
CA ILE A 89 9.00 1.50 14.74
C ILE A 89 8.04 2.67 14.52
N PHE A 90 8.39 3.86 15.00
CA PHE A 90 7.57 5.05 14.82
C PHE A 90 7.39 5.40 13.34
N GLU A 91 8.43 5.24 12.53
CA GLU A 91 8.39 5.44 11.08
C GLU A 91 7.36 4.50 10.41
N TYR A 92 7.45 3.19 10.68
CA TYR A 92 6.50 2.22 10.13
C TYR A 92 5.07 2.42 10.63
N ASP A 93 4.90 2.71 11.92
CA ASP A 93 3.58 2.98 12.51
C ASP A 93 2.95 4.24 11.89
N SER A 94 3.76 5.28 11.63
CA SER A 94 3.31 6.52 10.99
C SER A 94 2.92 6.29 9.52
N ALA A 95 3.76 5.58 8.76
CA ALA A 95 3.47 5.21 7.37
C ALA A 95 2.18 4.38 7.26
N GLN A 96 2.01 3.37 8.13
CA GLN A 96 0.83 2.52 8.15
C GLN A 96 -0.43 3.33 8.50
N ARG A 97 -0.37 4.25 9.47
CA ARG A 97 -1.49 5.13 9.83
C ARG A 97 -1.90 6.02 8.66
N LEU A 98 -0.94 6.68 8.02
CA LEU A 98 -1.19 7.54 6.87
C LEU A 98 -1.81 6.76 5.70
N PHE A 99 -1.32 5.55 5.45
CA PHE A 99 -1.93 4.68 4.45
C PHE A 99 -3.39 4.33 4.81
N LYS A 100 -3.65 3.90 6.05
CA LYS A 100 -5.00 3.50 6.50
C LYS A 100 -5.99 4.66 6.45
N SER A 101 -5.58 5.88 6.82
CA SER A 101 -6.47 7.06 6.78
C SER A 101 -6.92 7.38 5.36
N GLU A 102 -6.00 7.24 4.40
CA GLU A 102 -6.26 7.54 2.99
C GLU A 102 -6.92 6.38 2.23
N TRP A 103 -6.70 5.14 2.67
CA TRP A 103 -7.14 3.93 2.00
C TRP A 103 -8.63 3.91 1.69
N LYS A 104 -9.45 4.28 2.69
CA LYS A 104 -10.91 4.26 2.55
C LYS A 104 -11.38 5.17 1.41
N PHE A 105 -10.84 6.37 1.33
CA PHE A 105 -11.29 7.41 0.40
C PHE A 105 -10.68 7.25 -0.99
N LYS A 106 -9.39 6.90 -1.08
CA LYS A 106 -8.68 6.84 -2.36
C LYS A 106 -8.79 5.51 -3.09
N ILE A 107 -9.03 4.42 -2.35
CA ILE A 107 -8.94 3.06 -2.87
C ILE A 107 -10.22 2.26 -2.61
N SER A 108 -10.56 2.03 -1.34
CA SER A 108 -11.62 1.07 -0.95
C SER A 108 -12.99 1.45 -1.50
N SER A 109 -13.37 2.72 -1.37
CA SER A 109 -14.67 3.21 -1.85
C SER A 109 -14.81 3.07 -3.37
N ASN A 110 -13.73 3.31 -4.12
CA ASN A 110 -13.71 3.20 -5.58
C ASN A 110 -13.83 1.75 -6.05
N ALA A 111 -13.14 0.83 -5.35
CA ALA A 111 -13.26 -0.61 -5.59
C ALA A 111 -14.69 -1.11 -5.35
N GLU A 112 -15.32 -0.68 -4.26
CA GLU A 112 -16.67 -1.09 -3.92
C GLU A 112 -17.71 -0.51 -4.90
N LYS A 113 -17.59 0.76 -5.26
CA LYS A 113 -18.42 1.40 -6.30
C LYS A 113 -18.36 0.61 -7.61
N SER A 114 -17.16 0.20 -8.02
CA SER A 114 -16.93 -0.55 -9.26
C SER A 114 -17.50 -1.96 -9.20
N ARG A 115 -17.36 -2.63 -8.05
CA ARG A 115 -17.96 -3.95 -7.81
C ARG A 115 -19.48 -3.90 -7.96
N LYS A 116 -20.13 -2.91 -7.34
CA LYS A 116 -21.59 -2.72 -7.45
C LYS A 116 -22.02 -2.43 -8.89
N ALA A 117 -21.33 -1.50 -9.57
CA ALA A 117 -21.63 -1.15 -10.95
C ALA A 117 -21.51 -2.35 -11.92
N ALA A 118 -20.59 -3.29 -11.66
CA ALA A 118 -20.48 -4.51 -12.45
C ALA A 118 -21.64 -5.48 -12.23
N LEU A 119 -22.19 -5.55 -11.01
CA LEU A 119 -23.32 -6.41 -10.67
C LEU A 119 -24.66 -5.91 -11.25
N THR A 120 -24.82 -4.59 -11.44
CA THR A 120 -26.05 -4.00 -12.00
C THR A 120 -26.10 -4.02 -13.53
N LYS A 121 -24.98 -4.34 -14.20
CA LYS A 121 -24.89 -4.45 -15.66
C LYS A 121 -25.15 -5.87 -16.19
N VAL A 122 -25.51 -6.79 -15.30
CA VAL A 122 -25.96 -8.17 -15.59
C VAL A 122 -27.47 -8.20 -15.44
#